data_AF-A0A933BY38-F1
#
_entry.id   AF-A0A933BY38-F1
#
_cell.length_a   1.000
_cell.length_b   1.000
_cell.length_c   1.000
_cell.angle_alpha   90.00
_cell.angle_beta   90.00
_cell.angle_gamma   90.00
#
_symmetry.space_group_name_H-M   'P 1'
#
loop_
_entity.id
_entity.type
_entity.pdbx_description
1 polymer ?
#
loop_
_entity_poly.entity_id
_entity_poly.type
_entity_poly.pdbx_seq_one_letter_code
_entity_poly.pdbx_strand_id
1 'polypeptide(L)'
;MRLRPAVLGLAVLLALPACDRAGPSPVAGPEEARFAFDQDLSGTPDLIVDRLELAASWVIYEETFSSTSCSAIEGGFEGGTHRVLRFTVKTPNIGDADVFIGDPNSHIDPNGDGDTSDSDGLFELAPCHNHFHFRNYATYEIFPVLANGSLGKAIQARKRGFCMIDVDPFKSDIPPESFVYASCGRPGIPGFQGISTGWSDEYFKFLSGQFFLLTDPVEPILPGDYVIRITVNPPFKPRRAEVCPAKDPNGLCHMFAESDYANNAAEVQVTVPDRVGRTGFGPGGGSPPPSTEQIDDESRRRS
;
A
#
# COMPACT_ATOMS: atom_id res chain seq x y z
N MET A 1 -55.40 -74.19 47.67
CA MET A 1 -54.28 -73.33 48.11
C MET A 1 -54.59 -71.92 47.64
N ARG A 2 -54.75 -70.97 48.56
CA ARG A 2 -55.44 -69.68 48.34
C ARG A 2 -54.58 -68.69 47.53
N LEU A 3 -55.24 -67.98 46.60
CA LEU A 3 -54.72 -66.83 45.84
C LEU A 3 -54.12 -65.76 46.76
N ARG A 4 -53.03 -65.12 46.32
CA ARG A 4 -52.51 -63.86 46.86
C ARG A 4 -52.56 -62.77 45.77
N PRO A 5 -52.92 -61.52 46.12
CA PRO A 5 -53.11 -60.43 45.17
C PRO A 5 -51.76 -59.76 44.82
N ALA A 6 -51.62 -59.31 43.58
CA ALA A 6 -50.55 -58.40 43.17
C ALA A 6 -51.10 -56.96 43.21
N VAL A 7 -50.46 -56.11 44.02
CA VAL A 7 -50.76 -54.69 44.15
C VAL A 7 -50.12 -53.94 42.97
N LEU A 8 -50.94 -53.20 42.21
CA LEU A 8 -50.51 -52.29 41.16
C LEU A 8 -49.90 -51.03 41.80
N GLY A 9 -48.59 -50.81 41.66
CA GLY A 9 -47.91 -49.57 42.01
C GLY A 9 -47.81 -48.66 40.79
N LEU A 10 -48.54 -47.55 40.79
CA LEU A 10 -48.49 -46.52 39.76
C LEU A 10 -47.20 -45.68 39.95
N ALA A 11 -46.18 -45.89 39.12
CA ALA A 11 -44.97 -45.07 39.12
C ALA A 11 -45.20 -43.84 38.22
N VAL A 12 -45.32 -42.66 38.83
CA VAL A 12 -45.31 -41.37 38.11
C VAL A 12 -43.86 -41.06 37.72
N LEU A 13 -43.54 -41.18 36.43
CA LEU A 13 -42.30 -40.69 35.84
C LEU A 13 -42.41 -39.16 35.68
N LEU A 14 -41.79 -38.42 36.59
CA LEU A 14 -41.49 -37.00 36.41
C LEU A 14 -40.37 -36.87 35.37
N ALA A 15 -40.73 -36.51 34.14
CA ALA A 15 -39.77 -36.11 33.12
C ALA A 15 -39.22 -34.72 33.51
N LEU A 16 -38.00 -34.70 34.05
CA LEU A 16 -37.21 -33.47 34.14
C LEU A 16 -36.76 -33.10 32.73
N PRO A 17 -36.95 -31.85 32.25
CA PRO A 17 -36.37 -31.43 30.99
C PRO A 17 -34.85 -31.46 31.16
N ALA A 18 -34.18 -32.29 30.37
CA ALA A 18 -32.74 -32.19 30.22
C ALA A 18 -32.46 -30.81 29.59
N CYS A 19 -31.82 -29.92 30.34
CA CYS A 19 -31.18 -28.76 29.72
C CYS A 19 -30.09 -29.31 28.81
N ASP A 20 -30.34 -29.34 27.51
CA ASP A 20 -29.28 -29.45 26.51
C ASP A 20 -28.34 -28.28 26.77
N ARG A 21 -27.17 -28.58 27.33
CA ARG A 21 -26.04 -27.67 27.31
C ARG A 21 -25.64 -27.59 25.84
N ALA A 22 -26.20 -26.61 25.14
CA ALA A 22 -25.58 -26.08 23.94
C ALA A 22 -24.12 -25.81 24.30
N GLY A 23 -23.21 -26.62 23.75
CA GLY A 23 -21.80 -26.31 23.80
C GLY A 23 -21.59 -24.92 23.20
N PRO A 24 -20.49 -24.23 23.53
CA PRO A 24 -20.16 -22.99 22.84
C PRO A 24 -20.29 -23.25 21.34
N SER A 25 -21.11 -22.44 20.67
CA SER A 25 -21.16 -22.40 19.21
C SER A 25 -19.72 -22.40 18.71
N PRO A 26 -19.37 -23.16 17.66
CA PRO A 26 -18.06 -23.02 17.07
C PRO A 26 -17.90 -21.53 16.75
N VAL A 27 -16.96 -20.89 17.44
CA VAL A 27 -16.49 -19.57 17.05
C VAL A 27 -16.05 -19.78 15.62
N ALA A 28 -16.72 -19.11 14.68
CA ALA A 28 -16.29 -19.13 13.29
C ALA A 28 -14.77 -18.90 13.31
N GLY A 29 -14.01 -19.75 12.63
CA GLY A 29 -12.59 -19.49 12.41
C GLY A 29 -12.42 -18.07 11.85
N PRO A 30 -11.22 -17.47 11.97
CA PRO A 30 -10.97 -16.17 11.35
C PRO A 30 -11.50 -16.24 9.93
N GLU A 31 -12.41 -15.31 9.59
CA GLU A 31 -12.94 -15.20 8.25
C GLU A 31 -11.70 -15.11 7.35
N GLU A 32 -11.45 -16.15 6.54
CA GLU A 32 -10.40 -16.10 5.53
C GLU A 32 -10.56 -14.76 4.82
N ALA A 33 -9.46 -14.05 4.54
CA ALA A 33 -9.60 -12.85 3.73
C ALA A 33 -10.37 -13.27 2.48
N ARG A 34 -11.54 -12.66 2.31
CA ARG A 34 -12.34 -12.82 1.11
C ARG A 34 -12.13 -11.55 0.33
N PHE A 35 -11.89 -11.70 -0.96
CA PHE A 35 -12.02 -10.59 -1.87
C PHE A 35 -13.35 -9.88 -1.61
N ALA A 36 -13.35 -8.56 -1.67
CA ALA A 36 -14.58 -7.82 -1.44
C ALA A 36 -15.62 -8.14 -2.53
N PHE A 37 -15.15 -8.43 -3.74
CA PHE A 37 -15.91 -8.82 -4.93
C PHE A 37 -15.08 -9.79 -5.79
N ASP A 38 -15.67 -10.38 -6.83
CA ASP A 38 -14.95 -11.26 -7.76
C ASP A 38 -13.86 -10.47 -8.49
N GLN A 39 -12.69 -11.09 -8.66
CA GLN A 39 -11.56 -10.52 -9.39
C GLN A 39 -11.80 -10.61 -10.91
N ASP A 40 -11.34 -9.61 -11.67
CA ASP A 40 -11.20 -9.74 -13.13
C ASP A 40 -9.73 -9.96 -13.51
N LEU A 41 -9.38 -11.20 -13.84
CA LEU A 41 -8.02 -11.55 -14.28
C LEU A 41 -7.95 -11.79 -15.80
N SER A 42 -9.02 -11.52 -16.54
CA SER A 42 -9.13 -11.81 -17.96
C SER A 42 -8.69 -10.61 -18.82
N GLY A 43 -7.39 -10.44 -18.99
CA GLY A 43 -6.86 -9.32 -19.75
C GLY A 43 -5.43 -9.03 -19.35
N THR A 44 -5.02 -7.77 -19.37
CA THR A 44 -3.73 -7.33 -18.83
C THR A 44 -3.88 -5.97 -18.15
N PRO A 45 -3.35 -5.80 -16.93
CA PRO A 45 -3.35 -4.51 -16.25
C PRO A 45 -2.59 -3.42 -17.03
N ASP A 46 -2.85 -2.17 -16.69
CA ASP A 46 -2.12 -1.02 -17.23
C ASP A 46 -2.13 0.10 -16.19
N LEU A 47 -1.02 0.30 -15.47
CA LEU A 47 -0.89 1.31 -14.44
C LEU A 47 -0.26 2.58 -15.01
N ILE A 48 -0.96 3.68 -14.80
CA ILE A 48 -0.43 5.02 -15.01
C ILE A 48 -0.18 5.72 -13.68
N VAL A 49 0.50 6.86 -13.73
CA VAL A 49 0.53 7.81 -12.61
C VAL A 49 -0.37 8.99 -12.95
N ASP A 50 -1.30 9.34 -12.05
CA ASP A 50 -2.14 10.54 -12.23
C ASP A 50 -1.30 11.81 -12.09
N ARG A 51 -0.84 12.31 -13.24
CA ARG A 51 -0.04 13.52 -13.33
C ARG A 51 -0.78 14.76 -12.83
N LEU A 52 -2.12 14.82 -12.98
CA LEU A 52 -2.90 15.99 -12.58
C LEU A 52 -2.98 16.09 -11.06
N GLU A 53 -3.23 14.96 -10.39
CA GLU A 53 -3.21 14.90 -8.92
C GLU A 53 -1.81 15.23 -8.38
N LEU A 54 -0.75 14.64 -8.96
CA LEU A 54 0.64 14.95 -8.58
C LEU A 54 0.97 16.44 -8.73
N ALA A 55 0.50 17.08 -9.82
CA ALA A 55 0.71 18.50 -10.07
C ALA A 55 -0.07 19.41 -9.12
N ALA A 56 -1.24 18.97 -8.67
CA ALA A 56 -2.13 19.75 -7.81
C ALA A 56 -1.87 19.55 -6.31
N SER A 57 -1.29 18.42 -5.89
CA SER A 57 -1.17 18.05 -4.48
C SER A 57 0.28 17.81 -4.07
N TRP A 58 1.06 18.90 -4.02
CA TRP A 58 2.35 18.93 -3.34
C TRP A 58 2.52 20.20 -2.50
N VAL A 59 3.33 20.11 -1.45
CA VAL A 59 3.58 21.22 -0.52
C VAL A 59 4.95 21.07 0.14
N ILE A 60 5.63 22.19 0.33
CA ILE A 60 6.91 22.28 1.03
C ILE A 60 6.73 23.03 2.34
N TYR A 61 7.15 22.43 3.45
CA TYR A 61 7.14 23.07 4.77
C TYR A 61 8.17 22.45 5.73
N GLU A 62 8.30 23.04 6.92
CA GLU A 62 9.11 22.50 8.01
C GLU A 62 8.28 21.57 8.89
N GLU A 63 8.74 20.34 9.09
CA GLU A 63 8.06 19.32 9.87
C GLU A 63 8.99 18.75 10.95
N THR A 64 8.44 18.50 12.14
CA THR A 64 9.20 17.91 13.24
C THR A 64 8.85 16.44 13.39
N PHE A 65 9.84 15.58 13.22
CA PHE A 65 9.73 14.13 13.35
C PHE A 65 10.26 13.68 14.70
N SER A 66 9.54 12.79 15.38
CA SER A 66 10.12 12.01 16.49
C SER A 66 11.17 11.06 15.92
N SER A 67 12.24 10.80 16.66
CA SER A 67 13.22 9.76 16.31
C SER A 67 12.63 8.34 16.28
N THR A 68 11.43 8.16 16.83
CA THR A 68 10.67 6.91 16.81
C THR A 68 9.51 6.93 15.81
N SER A 69 9.39 7.97 14.98
CA SER A 69 8.38 8.01 13.92
C SER A 69 8.68 6.96 12.85
N CYS A 70 7.64 6.41 12.23
CA CYS A 70 7.75 5.45 11.14
C CYS A 70 8.59 6.03 10.00
N SER A 71 8.34 7.30 9.66
CA SER A 71 9.12 8.05 8.68
C SER A 71 10.62 8.06 9.00
N ALA A 72 11.02 8.40 10.24
CA ALA A 72 12.43 8.44 10.63
C ALA A 72 13.08 7.04 10.61
N ILE A 73 12.39 6.02 11.13
CA ILE A 73 12.89 4.64 11.21
C ILE A 73 13.05 4.04 9.82
N GLU A 74 12.01 4.06 8.99
CA GLU A 74 12.00 3.46 7.65
C GLU A 74 12.85 4.28 6.67
N GLY A 75 12.78 5.61 6.76
CA GLY A 75 13.58 6.51 5.96
C GLY A 75 15.07 6.47 6.33
N GLY A 76 15.39 6.13 7.56
CA GLY A 76 16.76 6.06 8.07
C GLY A 76 17.39 7.44 8.29
N PHE A 77 16.63 8.38 8.86
CA PHE A 77 17.11 9.72 9.22
C PHE A 77 16.83 10.02 10.70
N GLU A 78 17.58 10.96 11.27
CA GLU A 78 17.41 11.34 12.66
C GLU A 78 16.11 12.12 12.88
N GLY A 79 15.53 12.02 14.07
CA GLY A 79 14.41 12.90 14.44
C GLY A 79 14.85 14.35 14.56
N GLY A 80 13.89 15.28 14.49
CA GLY A 80 14.14 16.71 14.52
C GLY A 80 13.27 17.46 13.53
N THR A 81 13.52 18.76 13.39
CA THR A 81 12.84 19.59 12.40
C THR A 81 13.56 19.49 11.06
N HIS A 82 12.84 19.06 10.04
CA HIS A 82 13.32 18.92 8.68
C HIS A 82 12.41 19.67 7.72
N ARG A 83 13.02 20.18 6.66
CA ARG A 83 12.26 20.68 5.52
C ARG A 83 11.91 19.51 4.63
N VAL A 84 10.64 19.40 4.27
CA VAL A 84 10.12 18.30 3.46
C VAL A 84 9.31 18.82 2.29
N LEU A 85 9.33 18.07 1.17
CA LEU A 85 8.38 18.21 0.07
C LEU A 85 7.47 17.00 0.11
N ARG A 86 6.22 17.22 0.51
CA ARG A 86 5.16 16.21 0.54
C ARG A 86 4.35 16.26 -0.74
N PHE A 87 3.88 15.11 -1.21
CA PHE A 87 3.16 15.00 -2.47
C PHE A 87 2.22 13.79 -2.49
N THR A 88 1.05 13.94 -3.12
CA THR A 88 0.15 12.83 -3.37
C THR A 88 0.61 12.07 -4.62
N VAL A 89 0.51 10.74 -4.58
CA VAL A 89 0.62 9.89 -5.76
C VAL A 89 -0.64 9.04 -5.87
N LYS A 90 -1.23 9.00 -7.07
CA LYS A 90 -2.26 8.05 -7.46
C LYS A 90 -1.76 7.21 -8.61
N THR A 91 -2.00 5.92 -8.54
CA THR A 91 -1.61 4.94 -9.56
C THR A 91 -2.84 4.15 -10.02
N PRO A 92 -3.64 4.74 -10.93
CA PRO A 92 -4.81 4.06 -11.50
C PRO A 92 -4.44 2.85 -12.35
N ASN A 93 -5.25 1.80 -12.27
CA ASN A 93 -5.30 0.73 -13.26
C ASN A 93 -6.32 1.07 -14.36
N ILE A 94 -5.83 1.34 -15.56
CA ILE A 94 -6.62 1.65 -16.76
C ILE A 94 -6.68 0.47 -17.74
N GLY A 95 -6.13 -0.68 -17.37
CA GLY A 95 -6.13 -1.90 -18.17
C GLY A 95 -7.51 -2.57 -18.22
N ASP A 96 -7.55 -3.76 -18.80
CA ASP A 96 -8.76 -4.60 -18.88
C ASP A 96 -8.71 -5.82 -17.96
N ALA A 97 -7.81 -5.81 -16.97
CA ALA A 97 -7.75 -6.78 -15.88
C ALA A 97 -7.11 -6.17 -14.62
N ASP A 98 -7.42 -6.74 -13.48
CA ASP A 98 -6.85 -6.40 -12.18
C ASP A 98 -5.35 -6.67 -12.12
N VAL A 99 -4.61 -5.77 -11.46
CA VAL A 99 -3.33 -6.17 -10.87
C VAL A 99 -3.65 -7.13 -9.73
N PHE A 100 -3.16 -8.36 -9.81
CA PHE A 100 -3.28 -9.35 -8.75
C PHE A 100 -1.92 -9.91 -8.40
N ILE A 101 -1.46 -9.64 -7.16
CA ILE A 101 -0.23 -10.23 -6.65
C ILE A 101 -0.54 -11.49 -5.83
N GLY A 102 -1.52 -11.41 -4.93
CA GLY A 102 -1.90 -12.51 -4.05
C GLY A 102 -1.73 -12.19 -2.56
N ASP A 103 -1.78 -13.23 -1.74
CA ASP A 103 -1.60 -13.13 -0.29
C ASP A 103 -0.11 -13.10 0.07
N PRO A 104 0.41 -12.00 0.66
CA PRO A 104 1.81 -11.92 1.05
C PRO A 104 2.28 -13.05 1.96
N ASN A 105 1.40 -13.62 2.79
CA ASN A 105 1.77 -14.77 3.64
C ASN A 105 2.20 -15.97 2.78
N SER A 106 1.54 -16.18 1.64
CA SER A 106 1.89 -17.24 0.68
C SER A 106 3.17 -16.98 -0.10
N HIS A 107 3.68 -15.74 -0.09
CA HIS A 107 4.94 -15.33 -0.72
C HIS A 107 6.11 -15.32 0.27
N ILE A 108 5.82 -15.11 1.55
CA ILE A 108 6.83 -15.01 2.62
C ILE A 108 7.17 -16.37 3.22
N ASP A 109 6.18 -17.23 3.37
CA ASP A 109 6.34 -18.61 3.82
C ASP A 109 5.42 -19.51 2.98
N PRO A 110 5.81 -19.80 1.71
CA PRO A 110 4.98 -20.56 0.79
C PRO A 110 4.63 -21.97 1.29
N ASN A 111 5.45 -22.55 2.18
CA ASN A 111 5.26 -23.91 2.68
C ASN A 111 4.53 -23.96 4.05
N GLY A 112 4.47 -22.84 4.77
CA GLY A 112 3.75 -22.66 6.02
C GLY A 112 4.45 -23.23 7.26
N ASP A 113 5.77 -23.45 7.23
CA ASP A 113 6.54 -24.04 8.34
C ASP A 113 7.13 -23.01 9.32
N GLY A 114 6.98 -21.71 9.02
CA GLY A 114 7.49 -20.59 9.79
C GLY A 114 8.94 -20.20 9.47
N ASP A 115 9.60 -20.86 8.53
CA ASP A 115 10.89 -20.46 7.97
C ASP A 115 10.69 -19.65 6.69
N THR A 116 11.07 -18.37 6.71
CA THR A 116 10.91 -17.49 5.53
C THR A 116 12.09 -17.59 4.55
N SER A 117 12.95 -18.62 4.67
CA SER A 117 14.13 -18.79 3.82
C SER A 117 13.79 -19.15 2.37
N ASP A 118 12.58 -19.64 2.12
CA ASP A 118 12.03 -19.95 0.80
C ASP A 118 11.11 -18.85 0.24
N SER A 119 11.06 -17.68 0.87
CA SER A 119 10.34 -16.52 0.34
C SER A 119 10.78 -16.17 -1.08
N ASP A 120 9.83 -15.82 -1.93
CA ASP A 120 10.12 -15.35 -3.29
C ASP A 120 10.67 -13.90 -3.35
N GLY A 121 10.64 -13.21 -2.20
CA GLY A 121 11.16 -11.85 -2.06
C GLY A 121 10.30 -10.78 -2.72
N LEU A 122 9.02 -11.02 -3.01
CA LEU A 122 8.10 -9.98 -3.50
C LEU A 122 7.67 -9.01 -2.41
N PHE A 123 7.61 -9.48 -1.17
CA PHE A 123 7.15 -8.69 -0.02
C PHE A 123 8.23 -8.52 1.04
N GLU A 124 8.16 -7.39 1.74
CA GLU A 124 8.90 -7.13 2.96
C GLU A 124 7.95 -6.71 4.08
N LEU A 125 8.23 -7.11 5.31
CA LEU A 125 7.44 -6.66 6.46
C LEU A 125 7.84 -5.23 6.82
N ALA A 126 6.86 -4.32 6.85
CA ALA A 126 7.05 -2.98 7.38
C ALA A 126 6.74 -2.97 8.90
N PRO A 127 7.76 -3.01 9.77
CA PRO A 127 7.54 -3.19 11.21
C PRO A 127 6.76 -2.03 11.84
N CYS A 128 6.83 -0.84 11.25
CA CYS A 128 6.14 0.34 11.75
C CYS A 128 4.66 0.37 11.39
N HIS A 129 4.25 -0.26 10.28
CA HIS A 129 2.86 -0.28 9.81
C HIS A 129 2.17 -1.63 10.08
N ASN A 130 2.95 -2.63 10.48
CA ASN A 130 2.49 -3.98 10.81
C ASN A 130 1.69 -4.62 9.66
N HIS A 131 2.09 -4.33 8.42
CA HIS A 131 1.58 -4.95 7.21
C HIS A 131 2.72 -5.19 6.21
N PHE A 132 2.43 -5.94 5.14
CA PHE A 132 3.42 -6.24 4.12
C PHE A 132 3.50 -5.14 3.06
N HIS A 133 4.73 -4.82 2.66
CA HIS A 133 5.04 -3.91 1.56
C HIS A 133 5.47 -4.71 0.34
N PHE A 134 4.86 -4.44 -0.80
CA PHE A 134 5.28 -4.94 -2.09
C PHE A 134 6.53 -4.20 -2.57
N ARG A 135 7.55 -4.97 -2.96
CA ARG A 135 8.82 -4.44 -3.42
C ARG A 135 8.71 -3.94 -4.86
N ASN A 136 9.47 -2.89 -5.17
CA ASN A 136 9.53 -2.26 -6.50
C ASN A 136 8.16 -1.88 -7.08
N TYR A 137 7.19 -1.49 -6.25
CA TYR A 137 5.90 -1.00 -6.72
C TYR A 137 6.01 0.35 -7.45
N ALA A 138 6.70 1.32 -6.84
CA ALA A 138 6.90 2.63 -7.44
C ALA A 138 8.25 3.23 -7.03
N THR A 139 8.82 4.04 -7.92
CA THR A 139 10.05 4.81 -7.67
C THR A 139 9.73 6.30 -7.69
N TYR A 140 10.12 7.00 -6.63
CA TYR A 140 9.89 8.42 -6.45
C TYR A 140 11.22 9.17 -6.53
N GLU A 141 11.39 9.98 -7.57
CA GLU A 141 12.62 10.71 -7.85
C GLU A 141 12.34 12.21 -8.02
N ILE A 142 13.33 13.03 -7.64
CA ILE A 142 13.35 14.45 -7.95
C ILE A 142 14.68 14.80 -8.62
N PHE A 143 14.60 15.58 -9.70
CA PHE A 143 15.72 15.93 -10.56
C PHE A 143 15.92 17.44 -10.55
N PRO A 144 17.12 17.97 -10.22
CA PRO A 144 17.39 19.39 -10.37
C PRO A 144 17.38 19.76 -11.85
N VAL A 145 16.74 20.88 -12.19
CA VAL A 145 16.82 21.48 -13.52
C VAL A 145 18.10 22.31 -13.59
N LEU A 146 19.02 21.89 -14.46
CA LEU A 146 20.30 22.57 -14.65
C LEU A 146 20.13 23.84 -15.49
N ALA A 147 21.11 24.74 -15.45
CA ALA A 147 21.06 26.03 -16.17
C ALA A 147 20.86 25.89 -17.70
N ASN A 148 21.20 24.74 -18.28
CA ASN A 148 21.00 24.43 -19.70
C ASN A 148 19.62 23.78 -19.99
N GLY A 149 18.74 23.67 -19.00
CA GLY A 149 17.43 23.03 -19.09
C GLY A 149 17.43 21.50 -18.98
N SER A 150 18.58 20.86 -18.86
CA SER A 150 18.66 19.39 -18.67
C SER A 150 18.43 18.99 -17.22
N LEU A 151 18.06 17.73 -17.00
CA LEU A 151 17.91 17.16 -15.66
C LEU A 151 19.27 16.71 -15.12
N GLY A 152 19.57 17.07 -13.87
CA GLY A 152 20.73 16.58 -13.15
C GLY A 152 20.53 15.17 -12.61
N LYS A 153 21.35 14.79 -11.62
CA LYS A 153 21.25 13.47 -10.98
C LYS A 153 19.94 13.34 -10.20
N ALA A 154 19.26 12.20 -10.36
CA ALA A 154 18.08 11.85 -9.57
C ALA A 154 18.42 11.79 -8.07
N ILE A 155 17.52 12.32 -7.25
CA ILE A 155 17.52 12.16 -5.80
C ILE A 155 16.26 11.36 -5.44
N GLN A 156 16.43 10.25 -4.74
CA GLN A 156 15.32 9.37 -4.38
C GLN A 156 14.61 9.82 -3.10
N ALA A 157 13.28 9.72 -3.07
CA ALA A 157 12.51 9.88 -1.85
C ALA A 157 12.88 8.79 -0.84
N ARG A 158 12.65 9.04 0.46
CA ARG A 158 12.97 8.08 1.54
C ARG A 158 11.88 7.03 1.74
N LYS A 159 11.00 6.83 0.75
CA LYS A 159 9.92 5.82 0.76
C LYS A 159 10.45 4.49 0.24
N ARG A 160 10.30 3.42 1.02
CA ARG A 160 10.94 2.11 0.74
C ARG A 160 9.98 0.99 0.36
N GLY A 161 8.71 1.09 0.78
CA GLY A 161 7.72 0.07 0.48
C GLY A 161 6.31 0.64 0.40
N PHE A 162 5.42 -0.17 -0.16
CA PHE A 162 4.06 0.21 -0.54
C PHE A 162 3.10 -0.95 -0.33
N CYS A 163 1.88 -0.64 0.02
CA CYS A 163 0.76 -1.55 -0.06
C CYS A 163 -0.18 -1.14 -1.20
N MET A 164 -0.55 -2.11 -2.03
CA MET A 164 -1.51 -1.93 -3.12
C MET A 164 -2.91 -2.37 -2.70
N ILE A 165 -3.83 -1.42 -2.64
CA ILE A 165 -5.27 -1.65 -2.42
C ILE A 165 -6.09 -0.68 -3.27
N ASP A 166 -7.37 -1.00 -3.44
CA ASP A 166 -8.33 -0.09 -4.05
C ASP A 166 -8.67 1.03 -3.05
N VAL A 167 -8.18 2.25 -3.31
CA VAL A 167 -8.41 3.42 -2.47
C VAL A 167 -9.55 4.27 -3.01
N ASP A 168 -9.44 4.72 -4.25
CA ASP A 168 -10.42 5.61 -4.90
C ASP A 168 -10.72 5.11 -6.32
N PRO A 169 -11.98 5.23 -6.78
CA PRO A 169 -12.30 5.01 -8.18
C PRO A 169 -11.62 6.07 -9.06
N PHE A 170 -11.05 5.65 -10.17
CA PHE A 170 -10.44 6.53 -11.14
C PHE A 170 -11.45 6.95 -12.21
N LYS A 171 -11.49 8.25 -12.50
CA LYS A 171 -12.42 8.82 -13.49
C LYS A 171 -11.85 8.63 -14.89
N SER A 172 -11.96 7.43 -15.42
CA SER A 172 -11.71 7.13 -16.83
C SER A 172 -13.02 7.06 -17.63
N ASP A 173 -12.93 6.95 -18.96
CA ASP A 173 -14.11 6.69 -19.81
C ASP A 173 -14.75 5.31 -19.55
N ILE A 174 -14.06 4.44 -18.80
CA ILE A 174 -14.52 3.15 -18.31
C ILE A 174 -15.01 3.35 -16.86
N PRO A 175 -16.29 3.06 -16.55
CA PRO A 175 -16.76 3.03 -15.17
C PRO A 175 -15.91 2.05 -14.35
N PRO A 176 -15.51 2.40 -13.12
CA PRO A 176 -14.78 1.48 -12.28
C PRO A 176 -15.61 0.21 -12.04
N GLU A 177 -14.94 -0.93 -12.04
CA GLU A 177 -15.57 -2.16 -11.55
C GLU A 177 -15.78 -2.09 -10.03
N SER A 178 -16.25 -3.17 -9.42
CA SER A 178 -16.26 -3.25 -7.96
C SER A 178 -14.82 -3.27 -7.43
N PHE A 179 -14.57 -2.65 -6.27
CA PHE A 179 -13.29 -2.81 -5.60
C PHE A 179 -13.12 -4.26 -5.15
N VAL A 180 -11.92 -4.82 -5.22
CA VAL A 180 -11.62 -6.21 -4.84
C VAL A 180 -10.61 -6.25 -3.70
N TYR A 181 -9.62 -5.35 -3.70
CA TYR A 181 -8.45 -5.36 -2.84
C TYR A 181 -8.58 -4.32 -1.73
N ALA A 182 -8.69 -4.80 -0.48
CA ALA A 182 -8.98 -3.95 0.68
C ALA A 182 -7.96 -4.09 1.83
N SER A 183 -7.03 -5.05 1.74
CA SER A 183 -6.06 -5.27 2.80
C SER A 183 -4.72 -5.74 2.27
N CYS A 184 -3.68 -5.20 2.89
CA CYS A 184 -2.28 -5.46 2.60
C CYS A 184 -1.77 -6.79 3.15
N GLY A 185 -2.53 -7.45 4.03
CA GLY A 185 -2.08 -8.62 4.78
C GLY A 185 -1.08 -8.28 5.89
N ARG A 186 -1.03 -9.14 6.91
CA ARG A 186 -0.10 -9.04 8.06
C ARG A 186 0.43 -10.44 8.39
N PRO A 187 1.50 -10.58 9.20
CA PRO A 187 1.99 -11.90 9.58
C PRO A 187 0.89 -12.79 10.16
N GLY A 188 0.56 -13.88 9.47
CA GLY A 188 -0.49 -14.83 9.85
C GLY A 188 -1.93 -14.34 9.65
N ILE A 189 -2.12 -13.15 9.05
CA ILE A 189 -3.42 -12.58 8.69
C ILE A 189 -3.44 -12.40 7.17
N PRO A 190 -4.25 -13.20 6.44
CA PRO A 190 -4.38 -13.06 5.00
C PRO A 190 -4.80 -11.64 4.59
N GLY A 191 -4.32 -11.21 3.43
CA GLY A 191 -4.80 -10.02 2.73
C GLY A 191 -4.32 -10.09 1.29
N PHE A 192 -5.04 -9.50 0.34
CA PHE A 192 -4.67 -9.58 -1.07
C PHE A 192 -4.28 -8.22 -1.59
N GLN A 193 -3.04 -8.11 -2.06
CA GLN A 193 -2.58 -6.89 -2.71
C GLN A 193 -2.83 -6.93 -4.21
N GLY A 194 -3.35 -5.82 -4.71
CA GLY A 194 -3.82 -5.68 -6.08
C GLY A 194 -4.51 -4.34 -6.29
N ILE A 195 -4.88 -4.07 -7.54
CA ILE A 195 -5.61 -2.87 -7.94
C ILE A 195 -6.61 -3.27 -9.02
N SER A 196 -7.89 -3.09 -8.71
CA SER A 196 -8.97 -3.42 -9.64
C SER A 196 -8.98 -2.52 -10.86
N THR A 197 -9.46 -3.04 -11.99
CA THR A 197 -9.68 -2.23 -13.20
C THR A 197 -10.56 -1.00 -12.89
N GLY A 198 -10.06 0.18 -13.26
CA GLY A 198 -10.72 1.47 -12.99
C GLY A 198 -10.57 1.99 -11.57
N TRP A 199 -9.85 1.29 -10.69
CA TRP A 199 -9.48 1.79 -9.36
C TRP A 199 -8.07 2.35 -9.34
N SER A 200 -7.78 3.12 -8.28
CA SER A 200 -6.45 3.64 -8.01
C SER A 200 -6.06 3.35 -6.57
N ASP A 201 -4.80 2.99 -6.41
CA ASP A 201 -4.13 3.09 -5.13
C ASP A 201 -3.67 4.55 -4.93
N GLU A 202 -4.01 5.14 -3.78
CA GLU A 202 -3.62 6.51 -3.43
C GLU A 202 -2.71 6.53 -2.19
N TYR A 203 -1.59 7.21 -2.37
CA TYR A 203 -0.69 7.64 -1.30
C TYR A 203 -0.78 9.16 -1.14
N PHE A 204 -1.70 9.63 -0.27
CA PHE A 204 -1.91 11.06 -0.07
C PHE A 204 -0.75 11.72 0.69
N LYS A 205 -0.50 13.01 0.40
CA LYS A 205 0.69 13.75 0.85
C LYS A 205 1.02 13.73 2.35
N PHE A 206 0.05 13.52 3.24
CA PHE A 206 0.28 13.53 4.70
C PHE A 206 0.47 12.15 5.32
N LEU A 207 0.53 11.10 4.49
CA LEU A 207 0.90 9.78 4.94
C LEU A 207 2.38 9.73 5.37
N SER A 208 2.69 8.91 6.36
CA SER A 208 4.07 8.62 6.77
C SER A 208 4.91 8.13 5.58
N GLY A 209 6.17 8.58 5.52
CA GLY A 209 7.11 8.27 4.44
C GLY A 209 6.81 8.91 3.08
N GLN A 210 5.72 9.67 2.94
CA GLN A 210 5.29 10.26 1.67
C GLN A 210 5.91 11.65 1.41
N PHE A 211 7.24 11.72 1.32
CA PHE A 211 7.97 12.98 1.09
C PHE A 211 9.39 12.79 0.52
N PHE A 212 9.92 13.87 -0.06
CA PHE A 212 11.37 14.07 -0.20
C PHE A 212 11.91 14.83 1.02
N LEU A 213 13.02 14.35 1.59
CA LEU A 213 13.71 14.99 2.70
C LEU A 213 14.67 16.05 2.13
N LEU A 214 14.32 17.33 2.21
CA LEU A 214 15.11 18.40 1.58
C LEU A 214 16.39 18.69 2.38
N THR A 215 16.33 18.50 3.69
CA THR A 215 17.47 18.69 4.60
C THR A 215 18.27 17.41 4.84
N ASP A 216 18.23 16.47 3.91
CA ASP A 216 19.03 15.25 4.01
C ASP A 216 20.53 15.58 4.13
N PRO A 217 21.26 15.04 5.13
CA PRO A 217 22.65 15.40 5.37
C PRO A 217 23.62 14.82 4.32
N VAL A 218 23.19 13.83 3.54
CA VAL A 218 24.01 13.14 2.53
C VAL A 218 23.70 13.68 1.13
N GLU A 219 22.43 13.86 0.81
CA GLU A 219 21.98 14.31 -0.52
C GLU A 219 20.87 15.37 -0.39
N PRO A 220 21.21 16.61 0.04
CA PRO A 220 20.23 17.67 0.25
C PRO A 220 19.61 18.18 -1.06
N ILE A 221 18.35 18.58 -0.99
CA ILE A 221 17.63 19.24 -2.09
C ILE A 221 17.59 20.74 -1.79
N LEU A 222 18.44 21.48 -2.48
CA LEU A 222 18.62 22.92 -2.29
C LEU A 222 17.53 23.73 -3.03
N PRO A 223 17.37 25.03 -2.72
CA PRO A 223 16.48 25.90 -3.49
C PRO A 223 16.80 25.93 -4.98
N GLY A 224 15.77 25.92 -5.82
CA GLY A 224 15.89 25.85 -7.28
C GLY A 224 14.68 25.22 -7.95
N ASP A 225 14.76 25.04 -9.26
CA ASP A 225 13.74 24.37 -10.05
C ASP A 225 14.06 22.89 -10.22
N TYR A 226 13.03 22.05 -10.13
CA TYR A 226 13.14 20.60 -10.15
C TYR A 226 12.03 19.98 -10.99
N VAL A 227 12.23 18.73 -11.39
CA VAL A 227 11.20 17.84 -11.89
C VAL A 227 11.03 16.68 -10.91
N ILE A 228 9.83 16.50 -10.38
CA ILE A 228 9.45 15.26 -9.71
C ILE A 228 9.07 14.27 -10.81
N ARG A 229 9.65 13.07 -10.76
CA ARG A 229 9.27 11.93 -11.59
C ARG A 229 8.82 10.79 -10.69
N ILE A 230 7.63 10.29 -10.96
CA ILE A 230 7.10 9.09 -10.33
C ILE A 230 6.99 8.03 -11.42
N THR A 231 7.50 6.82 -11.15
CA THR A 231 7.37 5.67 -12.04
C THR A 231 6.71 4.53 -11.28
N VAL A 232 5.53 4.08 -11.70
CA VAL A 232 4.86 2.88 -11.17
C VAL A 232 5.37 1.64 -11.92
N ASN A 233 5.44 0.49 -11.26
CA ASN A 233 6.05 -0.76 -11.76
C ASN A 233 7.35 -0.51 -12.57
N PRO A 234 8.34 0.19 -11.99
CA PRO A 234 9.52 0.63 -12.72
C PRO A 234 10.34 -0.55 -13.28
N PRO A 235 10.96 -0.37 -14.46
CA PRO A 235 11.86 -1.38 -15.00
C PRO A 235 13.10 -1.53 -14.12
N PHE A 236 13.54 -2.76 -13.88
CA PHE A 236 14.76 -3.05 -13.14
C PHE A 236 15.60 -4.14 -13.79
N LYS A 237 16.90 -4.14 -13.47
CA LYS A 237 17.78 -5.27 -13.75
C LYS A 237 17.86 -6.12 -12.49
N PRO A 238 17.41 -7.38 -12.52
CA PRO A 238 17.32 -8.20 -11.32
C PRO A 238 18.73 -8.44 -10.78
N ARG A 239 18.90 -8.30 -9.46
CA ARG A 239 20.10 -8.78 -8.79
C ARG A 239 20.09 -10.31 -8.74
N ARG A 240 21.23 -10.91 -8.38
CA ARG A 240 21.31 -12.37 -8.21
C ARG A 240 20.30 -12.80 -7.14
N ALA A 241 19.38 -13.70 -7.50
CA ALA A 241 18.25 -14.19 -6.71
C ALA A 241 17.01 -13.28 -6.59
N GLU A 242 16.98 -12.13 -7.27
CA GLU A 242 15.75 -11.33 -7.36
C GLU A 242 14.83 -11.88 -8.46
N VAL A 243 13.54 -12.00 -8.17
CA VAL A 243 12.55 -12.47 -9.13
C VAL A 243 12.37 -11.47 -10.28
N CYS A 244 12.00 -11.99 -11.45
CA CYS A 244 11.68 -11.22 -12.65
C CYS A 244 10.36 -11.74 -13.23
N PRO A 245 9.21 -11.39 -12.60
CA PRO A 245 7.91 -11.94 -12.98
C PRO A 245 7.52 -11.61 -14.42
N ALA A 246 7.80 -10.38 -14.87
CA ALA A 246 7.54 -9.93 -16.23
C ALA A 246 8.77 -9.26 -16.86
N LYS A 247 8.79 -9.19 -18.19
CA LYS A 247 9.84 -8.51 -18.96
C LYS A 247 9.25 -7.59 -20.01
N ASP A 248 9.81 -6.39 -20.14
CA ASP A 248 9.48 -5.47 -21.22
C ASP A 248 10.14 -5.88 -22.56
N PRO A 249 9.80 -5.22 -23.67
CA PRO A 249 10.45 -5.47 -24.97
C PRO A 249 11.96 -5.19 -25.01
N ASN A 250 12.50 -4.43 -24.05
CA ASN A 250 13.93 -4.16 -23.91
C ASN A 250 14.66 -5.20 -23.05
N GLY A 251 13.93 -6.18 -22.50
CA GLY A 251 14.44 -7.23 -21.63
C GLY A 251 14.69 -6.80 -20.18
N LEU A 252 14.18 -5.64 -19.76
CA LEU A 252 14.16 -5.20 -18.36
C LEU A 252 13.01 -5.90 -17.62
N CYS A 253 13.23 -6.19 -16.34
CA CYS A 253 12.24 -6.86 -15.51
C CYS A 253 11.24 -5.86 -14.92
N HIS A 254 10.01 -6.33 -14.76
CA HIS A 254 8.92 -5.66 -14.06
C HIS A 254 8.31 -6.63 -13.06
N MET A 255 7.70 -6.12 -12.00
CA MET A 255 7.14 -6.95 -10.93
C MET A 255 5.84 -7.63 -11.34
N PHE A 256 5.15 -7.11 -12.34
CA PHE A 256 4.00 -7.73 -12.99
C PHE A 256 3.89 -7.31 -14.45
N ALA A 257 3.12 -8.09 -15.22
CA ALA A 257 2.84 -7.83 -16.63
C ALA A 257 1.86 -6.67 -16.77
N GLU A 258 2.14 -5.77 -17.73
CA GLU A 258 1.23 -4.69 -18.11
C GLU A 258 1.08 -4.65 -19.62
N SER A 259 -0.04 -4.08 -20.10
CA SER A 259 -0.32 -3.97 -21.53
C SER A 259 0.50 -2.87 -22.20
N ASP A 260 0.87 -1.82 -21.45
CA ASP A 260 1.80 -0.77 -21.85
C ASP A 260 2.74 -0.46 -20.68
N TYR A 261 4.04 -0.37 -20.96
CA TYR A 261 5.05 0.06 -19.97
C TYR A 261 5.51 1.51 -20.19
N ALA A 262 5.11 2.13 -21.31
CA ALA A 262 5.59 3.45 -21.74
C ALA A 262 4.86 4.60 -21.03
N ASN A 263 3.74 4.34 -20.37
CA ASN A 263 2.87 5.28 -19.67
C ASN A 263 3.00 5.21 -18.12
N ASN A 264 3.85 4.32 -17.60
CA ASN A 264 4.13 4.14 -16.18
C ASN A 264 4.74 5.34 -15.45
N ALA A 265 5.17 6.38 -16.16
CA ALA A 265 5.87 7.52 -15.58
C ALA A 265 5.12 8.84 -15.79
N ALA A 266 5.05 9.65 -14.73
CA ALA A 266 4.59 11.03 -14.79
C ALA A 266 5.64 12.00 -14.23
N GLU A 267 5.70 13.19 -14.84
CA GLU A 267 6.62 14.26 -14.46
C GLU A 267 5.91 15.59 -14.19
N VAL A 268 6.31 16.25 -13.11
CA VAL A 268 5.78 17.56 -12.69
C VAL A 268 6.94 18.48 -12.33
N GLN A 269 6.93 19.70 -12.88
CA GLN A 269 7.86 20.75 -12.47
C GLN A 269 7.47 21.34 -11.13
N VAL A 270 8.45 21.51 -10.25
CA VAL A 270 8.28 22.15 -8.94
C VAL A 270 9.42 23.12 -8.68
N THR A 271 9.15 24.17 -7.93
CA THR A 271 10.18 25.08 -7.43
C THR A 271 10.34 24.84 -5.93
N VAL A 272 11.56 24.60 -5.48
CA VAL A 272 11.93 24.58 -4.08
C VAL A 272 12.37 26.00 -3.71
N PRO A 273 11.61 26.77 -2.91
CA PRO A 273 11.99 28.15 -2.60
C PRO A 273 13.09 28.19 -1.54
N ASP A 274 13.72 29.35 -1.32
CA ASP A 274 14.66 29.53 -0.20
C ASP A 274 13.97 29.47 1.18
N ARG A 275 12.71 29.91 1.24
CA ARG A 275 11.91 30.00 2.46
C ARG A 275 10.47 29.59 2.20
N VAL A 276 9.79 29.12 3.24
CA VAL A 276 8.38 28.75 3.20
C VAL A 276 7.57 29.63 4.14
N GLY A 277 6.29 29.86 3.79
CA GLY A 277 5.33 30.48 4.70
C GLY A 277 4.83 29.50 5.77
N ARG A 278 4.02 29.99 6.70
CA ARG A 278 3.44 29.17 7.79
C ARG A 278 2.56 28.01 7.32
N THR A 279 1.96 28.14 6.13
CA THR A 279 1.08 27.15 5.51
C THR A 279 1.74 26.43 4.33
N GLY A 280 3.09 26.45 4.30
CA GLY A 280 3.89 25.86 3.25
C GLY A 280 3.90 26.63 1.93
N PHE A 281 4.62 26.08 0.95
CA PHE A 281 4.71 26.56 -0.43
C PHE A 281 4.30 25.46 -1.40
N GLY A 282 3.52 25.80 -2.42
CA GLY A 282 3.00 24.86 -3.41
C GLY A 282 1.48 24.84 -3.48
N PRO A 283 0.90 24.13 -4.46
CA PRO A 283 -0.54 24.08 -4.71
C PRO A 283 -1.32 23.36 -3.60
N GLY A 284 -0.66 22.46 -2.86
CA GLY A 284 -1.21 21.80 -1.67
C GLY A 284 -1.05 22.60 -0.37
N GLY A 285 -0.58 23.84 -0.43
CA GLY A 285 -0.45 24.74 0.71
C GLY A 285 -1.78 25.39 1.12
N GLY A 286 -1.70 26.42 1.98
CA GLY A 286 -2.88 27.20 2.39
C GLY A 286 -3.59 26.69 3.64
N SER A 287 -3.27 25.47 4.09
CA SER A 287 -3.64 24.94 5.41
C SER A 287 -2.38 24.68 6.24
N PRO A 288 -2.44 24.79 7.57
CA PRO A 288 -1.36 24.32 8.42
C PRO A 288 -1.09 22.83 8.17
N PRO A 289 0.19 22.40 8.21
CA PRO A 289 0.52 20.99 8.26
C PRO A 289 -0.20 20.27 9.40
N PRO A 290 -0.54 18.97 9.25
CA PRO A 290 -1.03 18.18 10.35
C PRO A 290 0.02 18.12 11.48
N SER A 291 -0.44 18.07 12.72
CA SER A 291 0.42 18.03 13.91
C SER A 291 1.12 16.68 14.12
N THR A 292 0.61 15.63 13.46
CA THR A 292 1.10 14.26 13.53
C THR A 292 1.01 13.65 12.15
N GLU A 293 1.99 12.84 11.77
CA GLU A 293 1.91 12.03 10.57
C GLU A 293 0.80 10.99 10.69
N GLN A 294 0.11 10.72 9.58
CA GLN A 294 -0.86 9.65 9.51
C GLN A 294 -0.15 8.36 9.09
N ILE A 295 -0.22 7.34 9.94
CA ILE A 295 0.30 6.02 9.65
C ILE A 295 -0.57 5.36 8.58
N ASP A 296 0.04 4.61 7.66
CA ASP A 296 -0.69 3.77 6.72
C ASP A 296 -1.25 2.55 7.46
N ASP A 297 -2.49 2.67 7.92
CA ASP A 297 -3.25 1.61 8.58
C ASP A 297 -4.27 0.95 7.64
N GLU A 298 -4.09 1.14 6.32
CA GLU A 298 -4.96 0.61 5.26
C GLU A 298 -6.33 1.32 5.20
N SER A 299 -6.64 2.26 6.10
CA SER A 299 -7.87 3.06 6.09
C SER A 299 -7.81 4.27 5.14
N ARG A 300 -7.19 4.08 3.97
CA ARG A 300 -6.96 5.16 3.00
C ARG A 300 -8.19 5.51 2.16
N ARG A 301 -9.19 4.62 2.13
CA ARG A 301 -10.43 4.82 1.36
C ARG A 301 -11.19 6.05 1.83
N ARG A 302 -11.50 6.95 0.90
CA ARG A 302 -12.39 8.07 1.18
C ARG A 302 -13.84 7.59 1.05
N SER A 303 -14.66 7.87 2.07
CA SER A 303 -16.11 7.63 2.05
C SER A 303 -16.81 8.42 0.96
#